data_AF-A0A834M8R6-F1
#
_entry.id   AF-A0A834M8R6-F1
#
_cell.length_a   1.000
_cell.length_b   1.000
_cell.length_c   1.000
_cell.angle_alpha   90.00
_cell.angle_beta   90.00
_cell.angle_gamma   90.00
#
_symmetry.space_group_name_H-M   'P 1'
#
loop_
_entity.id
_entity.type
_entity.pdbx_description
1 polymer ?
#
loop_
_entity_poly.entity_id
_entity_poly.type
_entity_poly.pdbx_seq_one_letter_code
_entity_poly.pdbx_strand_id
1 'polypeptide(L)' 'MGVGREMRLSAVKLESVHPTRTRYLVVVSRGEESCLLGIDCNEQTTVGLVLRILANTTIRLDGDG' A
#
# COMPACT_ATOMS: atom_id res chain seq x y z
N MET A 1 13.25 -8.10 27.72
CA MET A 1 12.42 -6.94 27.35
C MET A 1 12.37 -6.90 25.83
N GLY A 2 11.25 -7.29 25.22
CA GLY A 2 11.11 -7.22 23.77
C GLY A 2 10.92 -5.77 23.36
N VAL A 3 11.86 -5.20 22.60
CA VAL A 3 11.64 -3.91 21.93
C VAL A 3 10.40 -4.10 21.05
N GLY A 4 9.31 -3.42 21.38
CA GLY A 4 8.10 -3.46 20.57
C GLY A 4 8.48 -3.02 19.16
N ARG A 5 8.38 -3.93 18.19
CA ARG A 5 8.70 -3.63 16.80
C ARG A 5 7.76 -2.51 16.34
N GLU A 6 8.35 -1.35 16.08
CA GLU A 6 7.66 -0.17 15.57
C GLU A 6 6.97 -0.49 14.24
N MET A 7 5.74 -0.04 14.10
CA MET A 7 4.99 -0.14 12.85
C MET A 7 5.30 1.09 12.01
N ARG A 8 5.72 0.87 10.76
CA ARG A 8 6.00 1.94 9.79
C ARG A 8 4.97 1.92 8.68
N LEU A 9 4.57 3.12 8.27
CA LEU A 9 3.63 3.35 7.18
C LEU A 9 4.29 4.26 6.16
N SER A 10 4.22 3.89 4.89
CA SER A 10 4.66 4.73 3.78
C SER A 10 3.58 4.69 2.71
N ALA A 11 3.05 5.85 2.33
CA ALA A 11 1.93 5.95 1.41
C ALA A 11 2.31 6.87 0.23
N VAL A 12 1.92 6.46 -0.97
CA VAL A 12 2.05 7.26 -2.19
C VAL A 12 0.67 7.38 -2.81
N LYS A 13 0.24 8.63 -3.07
CA LYS A 13 -0.96 8.88 -3.87
C LYS A 13 -0.65 8.51 -5.31
N LEU A 14 -1.49 7.68 -5.91
CA LEU A 14 -1.36 7.25 -7.29
C LEU A 14 -2.06 8.25 -8.22
N GLU A 15 -1.51 8.39 -9.42
CA GLU A 15 -2.22 9.08 -10.51
C GLU A 15 -3.42 8.22 -10.92
N SER A 16 -4.52 8.88 -11.28
CA SER A 16 -5.71 8.20 -11.78
C SER A 16 -6.24 8.93 -13.00
N VAL A 17 -6.62 8.15 -14.01
CA VAL A 17 -7.39 8.66 -15.16
C VAL A 17 -8.81 9.05 -14.77
N HIS A 18 -9.28 8.59 -13.60
CA HIS A 18 -10.59 8.91 -13.03
C HIS A 18 -10.43 10.04 -11.99
N PRO A 19 -10.78 11.30 -12.31
CA PRO A 19 -10.45 12.46 -11.46
C PRO A 19 -11.09 12.44 -10.07
N THR A 20 -12.17 11.67 -9.93
CA THR A 20 -12.90 11.50 -8.67
C THR A 20 -12.33 10.38 -7.79
N ARG A 21 -11.44 9.54 -8.32
CA ARG A 21 -10.82 8.45 -7.58
C ARG A 21 -9.51 8.90 -6.97
N THR A 22 -9.41 8.75 -5.66
CA THR A 22 -8.14 8.92 -4.95
C THR A 22 -7.65 7.54 -4.51
N ARG A 23 -6.53 7.10 -5.07
CA ARG A 23 -5.92 5.82 -4.71
C ARG A 23 -4.57 6.01 -4.06
N TYR A 24 -4.27 5.13 -3.11
CA TYR A 24 -2.97 5.08 -2.45
C TYR A 24 -2.40 3.68 -2.54
N LEU A 25 -1.10 3.63 -2.82
CA LEU A 25 -0.30 2.46 -2.54
C LEU A 25 0.38 2.67 -1.19
N VAL A 26 0.13 1.76 -0.26
CA VAL A 26 0.63 1.86 1.11
C VAL A 26 1.49 0.66 1.44
N VAL A 27 2.72 0.92 1.87
CA VAL A 27 3.58 -0.09 2.50
C VAL A 27 3.38 -0.02 4.01
N VAL A 28 3.02 -1.15 4.60
CA VAL A 28 2.96 -1.34 6.05
C VAL A 28 4.08 -2.30 6.44
N SER A 29 4.95 -1.88 7.35
CA SER A 29 6.09 -2.68 7.80
C SER A 29 6.10 -2.85 9.32
N ARG A 30 6.49 -4.03 9.78
CA ARG A 30 6.70 -4.34 11.20
C ARG A 30 7.94 -5.23 11.36
N GLY A 31 9.06 -4.63 11.73
CA GLY A 31 10.36 -5.31 11.64
C GLY A 31 10.69 -5.66 10.19
N GLU A 32 11.05 -6.91 9.94
CA GLU A 32 11.39 -7.42 8.60
C GLU A 32 10.18 -7.80 7.74
N GLU A 33 8.97 -7.77 8.31
CA GLU A 33 7.74 -8.12 7.60
C GLU A 33 7.13 -6.87 6.97
N SER A 34 6.77 -6.95 5.69
CA SER A 34 6.07 -5.86 5.00
C SER A 34 4.93 -6.39 4.14
N CYS A 35 3.87 -5.59 4.03
CA CYS A 35 2.81 -5.79 3.06
C CYS A 35 2.53 -4.50 2.28
N LEU A 36 2.05 -4.68 1.07
CA LEU A 36 1.54 -3.64 0.20
C LEU A 36 0.02 -3.67 0.21
N LEU A 37 -0.58 -2.50 0.40
CA LEU A 37 -2.02 -2.30 0.35
C LEU A 37 -2.35 -1.35 -0.80
N GLY A 38 -3.36 -1.71 -1.59
CA GLY A 38 -4.02 -0.80 -2.51
C GLY A 38 -5.29 -0.28 -1.87
N ILE A 39 -5.32 1.03 -1.59
CA ILE A 39 -6.45 1.70 -0.95
C ILE A 39 -7.16 2.56 -1.99
N ASP A 40 -8.48 2.39 -2.11
CA ASP A 40 -9.35 3.20 -2.96
C ASP A 40 -10.27 4.06 -2.08
N CYS A 41 -10.03 5.37 -2.09
CA CYS A 41 -10.75 6.37 -1.31
C CYS A 41 -11.80 7.05 -2.21
N ASN A 42 -13.03 6.50 -2.21
CA ASN A 42 -14.21 7.13 -2.80
C ASN A 42 -15.21 7.50 -1.68
N GLU A 43 -16.52 7.39 -1.92
CA GLU A 43 -17.57 7.54 -0.89
C GLU A 43 -17.35 6.61 0.31
N GLN A 44 -16.83 5.41 0.05
CA GLN A 44 -16.34 4.47 1.06
C GLN A 44 -14.88 4.11 0.75
N THR A 45 -14.05 4.10 1.79
CA THR A 45 -12.66 3.66 1.67
C THR A 45 -12.60 2.14 1.67
N THR A 46 -11.92 1.56 0.68
CA THR A 46 -11.78 0.11 0.54
C THR A 46 -10.32 -0.29 0.34
N VAL A 47 -10.00 -1.54 0.69
CA VAL A 47 -8.70 -2.15 0.41
C VAL A 47 -8.91 -3.17 -0.70
N GLY A 48 -8.44 -2.85 -1.90
CA GLY A 48 -8.60 -3.69 -3.10
C GLY A 48 -7.42 -4.65 -3.35
N LEU A 49 -6.24 -4.33 -2.80
CA LEU A 49 -5.03 -5.13 -2.92
C LEU A 49 -4.42 -5.34 -1.53
N VAL A 50 -4.03 -6.58 -1.24
CA VAL A 50 -3.19 -6.94 -0.09
C VAL A 50 -2.14 -7.93 -0.56
N LEU A 51 -0.89 -7.50 -0.63
CA LEU A 51 0.21 -8.32 -1.09
C LEU A 51 1.30 -8.39 -0.02
N ARG A 52 1.76 -9.60 0.34
CA ARG A 52 2.99 -9.75 1.11
C ARG A 52 4.19 -9.33 0.26
N ILE A 53 5.09 -8.53 0.82
CA ILE A 53 6.36 -8.18 0.19
C ILE A 53 7.43 -9.13 0.72
N LEU A 54 8.08 -9.85 -0.19
CA LEU A 54 9.25 -10.69 0.06
C LEU A 54 10.50 -10.03 -0.55
N ALA A 55 11.68 -10.53 -0.19
CA ALA A 55 12.96 -9.94 -0.61
C ALA A 55 13.13 -9.83 -2.15
N ASN A 56 12.44 -10.65 -2.93
CA ASN A 56 12.50 -10.67 -4.40
C ASN A 56 11.19 -10.22 -5.07
N THR A 57 10.27 -9.61 -4.33
CA THR A 57 9.02 -9.11 -4.89
C THR A 57 9.29 -7.95 -5.83
N THR A 58 8.94 -8.10 -7.11
CA THR A 58 8.94 -7.02 -8.10
C THR A 58 7.50 -6.70 -8.46
N ILE A 59 7.14 -5.42 -8.42
CA ILE A 59 5.78 -4.95 -8.68
C ILE A 59 5.84 -3.97 -9.84
N ARG A 60 4.97 -4.18 -10.82
CA ARG A 60 4.80 -3.30 -11.97
C ARG A 60 3.36 -2.82 -11.96
N LEU A 61 3.18 -1.50 -12.00
CA LEU A 61 1.88 -0.88 -12.17
C LEU A 61 1.59 -0.78 -13.67
N ASP A 62 0.38 -1.07 -14.08
CA ASP A 62 -0.05 -1.16 -15.48
C ASP A 62 -0.51 0.19 -16.07
N GLY A 63 -0.56 1.25 -15.26
CA GLY A 63 -0.59 2.64 -15.74
C GLY A 63 -1.80 3.47 -15.33
N ASP A 64 -2.81 2.87 -14.70
CA ASP A 64 -3.82 3.63 -13.97
C ASP A 64 -3.73 3.28 -12.50
N GLY A 65 -2.79 3.90 -11.79
CA GLY A 65 -2.60 3.81 -10.33
C GLY A 65 -2.73 2.43 -9.73
#